data_AF-A0A2M6YND0-F1
#
_entry.id   AF-A0A2M6YND0-F1
#
_cell.length_a   1.000
_cell.length_b   1.000
_cell.length_c   1.000
_cell.angle_alpha   90.00
_cell.angle_beta   90.00
_cell.angle_gamma   90.00
#
_symmetry.space_group_name_H-M   'P 1'
#
loop_
_entity.id
_entity.type
_entity.pdbx_description
1 polymer ?
#
loop_
_entity_poly.entity_id
_entity_poly.type
_entity_poly.pdbx_seq_one_letter_code
_entity_poly.pdbx_strand_id
1 'polypeptide(L)'
;ILANLPKDRRPDEAVVLMGHGTPHPANAVYAALMFHLQRRDPNVFVATVEGSPDINDALEMLKERKLKKAYLVPFMSVAGDHARNDMAGDEADSWKNVLGKAGIQTEAILKGTAEYDNMVEIWLDHLRAVMKHFQ
;
A
#
# COMPACT_ATOMS: atom_id res chain seq x y z
N ILE A 1 -4.43 -9.46 1.87
CA ILE A 1 -4.41 -7.97 1.97
C ILE A 1 -5.32 -7.46 3.08
N LEU A 2 -6.66 -7.41 2.93
CA LEU A 2 -7.55 -6.81 3.95
C LEU A 2 -7.40 -7.44 5.36
N ALA A 3 -7.21 -8.76 5.42
CA ALA A 3 -6.97 -9.49 6.67
C ALA A 3 -5.65 -9.10 7.39
N ASN A 4 -4.75 -8.40 6.70
CA ASN A 4 -3.44 -8.00 7.21
C ASN A 4 -3.40 -6.52 7.63
N LEU A 5 -4.51 -5.80 7.47
CA LEU A 5 -4.60 -4.40 7.88
C LEU A 5 -4.57 -4.29 9.41
N PRO A 6 -4.19 -3.13 9.97
CA PRO A 6 -4.09 -2.94 11.41
C PRO A 6 -5.42 -3.28 12.10
N LYS A 7 -5.38 -4.18 13.10
CA LYS A 7 -6.60 -4.72 13.73
C LYS A 7 -7.37 -3.68 14.53
N ASP A 8 -6.65 -2.71 15.10
CA ASP A 8 -7.22 -1.63 15.90
C ASP A 8 -7.64 -0.42 15.04
N ARG A 9 -7.52 -0.52 13.71
CA ARG A 9 -7.94 0.52 12.78
C ARG A 9 -9.45 0.72 12.85
N ARG A 10 -9.89 1.97 13.06
CA ARG A 10 -11.31 2.31 13.02
C ARG A 10 -11.84 2.40 11.58
N PRO A 11 -13.16 2.25 11.38
CA PRO A 11 -13.76 2.34 10.03
C PRO A 11 -13.55 3.69 9.34
N ASP A 12 -13.35 4.77 10.09
CA ASP A 12 -13.11 6.14 9.60
C ASP A 12 -11.63 6.45 9.35
N GLU A 13 -10.75 5.46 9.42
CA GLU A 13 -9.32 5.61 9.21
C GLU A 13 -8.88 4.93 7.91
N ALA A 14 -8.00 5.60 7.18
CA ALA A 14 -7.49 5.11 5.91
C ALA A 14 -6.34 4.11 6.07
N VAL A 15 -6.13 3.29 5.04
CA VAL A 15 -4.86 2.63 4.77
C VAL A 15 -4.39 3.08 3.39
N VAL A 16 -3.13 3.50 3.27
CA VAL A 16 -2.46 3.71 1.97
C VAL A 16 -1.40 2.64 1.80
N LEU A 17 -1.63 1.74 0.86
CA LEU A 17 -0.69 0.71 0.45
C LEU A 17 0.35 1.33 -0.50
N MET A 18 1.63 1.15 -0.19
CA MET A 18 2.75 1.69 -0.96
C MET A 18 3.33 0.66 -1.92
N GLY A 19 2.94 0.72 -3.18
CA GLY A 19 3.61 0.01 -4.26
C GLY A 19 4.91 0.69 -4.68
N HIS A 20 5.76 -0.03 -5.41
CA HIS A 20 6.95 0.58 -6.03
C HIS A 20 6.53 1.52 -7.17
N GLY A 21 5.66 1.05 -8.06
CA GLY A 21 5.38 1.74 -9.33
C GLY A 21 6.42 1.45 -10.40
N THR A 22 6.07 1.70 -11.66
CA THR A 22 6.97 1.54 -12.80
C THR A 22 6.42 2.28 -14.03
N PRO A 23 7.27 2.72 -14.98
CA PRO A 23 6.80 3.18 -16.28
C PRO A 23 6.23 2.06 -17.17
N HIS A 24 6.45 0.79 -16.83
CA HIS A 24 5.93 -0.35 -17.60
C HIS A 24 4.39 -0.41 -17.53
N PRO A 25 3.68 -0.86 -18.60
CA PRO A 25 2.21 -0.96 -18.60
C PRO A 25 1.60 -1.78 -17.45
N ALA A 26 2.39 -2.70 -16.87
CA ALA A 26 2.00 -3.46 -15.68
C ALA A 26 1.68 -2.56 -14.47
N ASN A 27 2.09 -1.29 -14.46
CA ASN A 27 1.72 -0.34 -13.41
C ASN A 27 0.20 -0.19 -13.23
N ALA A 28 -0.59 -0.43 -14.29
CA ALA A 28 -2.05 -0.40 -14.22
C ALA A 28 -2.65 -1.35 -13.17
N VAL A 29 -1.92 -2.40 -12.75
CA VAL A 29 -2.39 -3.34 -11.72
C VAL A 29 -2.58 -2.67 -10.36
N TYR A 30 -1.88 -1.58 -10.04
CA TYR A 30 -2.05 -0.88 -8.77
C TYR A 30 -3.43 -0.20 -8.69
N ALA A 31 -3.85 0.48 -9.76
CA ALA A 31 -5.19 1.07 -9.85
C ALA A 31 -6.29 0.00 -9.83
N ALA A 32 -6.10 -1.10 -10.58
CA ALA A 32 -7.04 -2.21 -10.58
C ALA A 32 -7.16 -2.87 -9.19
N LEU A 33 -6.03 -3.05 -8.50
CA LEU A 33 -6.01 -3.55 -7.13
C LEU A 33 -6.77 -2.63 -6.19
N MET A 34 -6.53 -1.32 -6.26
CA MET A 34 -7.23 -0.33 -5.46
C MET A 34 -8.75 -0.42 -5.66
N PHE A 35 -9.21 -0.49 -6.91
CA PHE A 35 -10.63 -0.67 -7.23
C PHE A 35 -11.22 -1.91 -6.54
N HIS A 36 -10.55 -3.06 -6.61
CA HIS A 36 -11.04 -4.28 -5.98
C HIS A 36 -11.02 -4.22 -4.44
N LEU A 37 -10.04 -3.55 -3.84
CA LEU A 37 -9.97 -3.34 -2.40
C LEU A 37 -11.09 -2.42 -1.93
N GLN A 38 -11.31 -1.30 -2.62
CA GLN A 38 -12.32 -0.30 -2.27
C GLN A 38 -13.76 -0.79 -2.37
N ARG A 39 -14.01 -1.80 -3.20
CA ARG A 39 -15.32 -2.50 -3.23
C ARG A 39 -15.65 -3.25 -1.94
N ARG A 40 -14.65 -3.54 -1.12
CA ARG A 40 -14.80 -4.28 0.15
C ARG A 40 -14.53 -3.38 1.35
N ASP A 41 -13.60 -2.43 1.19
CA ASP A 41 -13.23 -1.46 2.21
C ASP A 41 -12.89 -0.13 1.53
N PRO A 42 -13.83 0.84 1.53
CA PRO A 42 -13.71 2.08 0.76
C PRO A 42 -12.56 3.00 1.20
N ASN A 43 -11.96 2.74 2.36
CA ASN A 43 -10.89 3.55 2.93
C ASN A 43 -9.50 2.91 2.76
N VAL A 44 -9.37 1.93 1.88
CA VAL A 44 -8.08 1.37 1.46
C VAL A 44 -7.68 1.94 0.11
N PHE A 45 -6.51 2.56 0.06
CA PHE A 45 -5.93 3.20 -1.11
C PHE A 45 -4.65 2.48 -1.52
N VAL A 46 -4.27 2.63 -2.78
CA VAL A 46 -2.97 2.18 -3.30
C VAL A 46 -2.33 3.37 -4.00
N ALA A 47 -1.10 3.66 -3.63
CA ALA A 47 -0.25 4.63 -4.29
C ALA A 47 1.10 3.98 -4.59
N THR A 48 1.90 4.63 -5.42
CA THR A 48 3.20 4.15 -5.88
C THR A 48 4.24 5.26 -5.82
N VAL A 49 5.52 4.89 -5.69
CA VAL A 49 6.64 5.84 -5.68
C VAL A 49 6.98 6.31 -7.09
N GLU A 50 7.09 5.36 -8.02
CA GLU A 50 7.59 5.58 -9.38
C GLU A 50 6.52 5.29 -10.45
N GLY A 51 5.28 5.68 -10.17
CA GLY A 51 4.16 5.42 -11.06
C GLY A 51 2.90 6.19 -10.67
N SER A 52 1.75 5.67 -11.12
CA SER A 52 0.43 6.18 -10.77
C SER A 52 -0.51 5.05 -10.30
N PRO A 53 -1.40 5.26 -9.32
CA PRO A 53 -1.58 6.48 -8.54
C PRO A 53 -0.34 6.82 -7.69
N ASP A 54 -0.05 8.09 -7.47
CA ASP A 54 1.04 8.58 -6.61
C ASP A 54 0.52 9.01 -5.22
N ILE A 55 1.40 9.56 -4.37
CA ILE A 55 1.00 10.04 -3.03
C ILE A 55 0.08 11.26 -3.07
N ASN A 56 0.16 12.11 -4.09
CA ASN A 56 -0.71 13.27 -4.25
C ASN A 56 -2.11 12.83 -4.67
N ASP A 57 -2.22 11.84 -5.57
CA ASP A 57 -3.49 11.20 -5.92
C ASP A 57 -4.15 10.61 -4.66
N ALA A 58 -3.38 9.89 -3.83
CA ALA A 58 -3.88 9.39 -2.56
C ALA A 58 -4.34 10.51 -1.61
N LEU A 59 -3.56 11.59 -1.51
CA LEU A 59 -3.90 12.74 -0.67
C LEU A 59 -5.23 13.39 -1.11
N GLU A 60 -5.46 13.56 -2.41
CA GLU A 60 -6.71 14.09 -2.95
C GLU A 60 -7.89 13.19 -2.58
N MET A 61 -7.78 11.88 -2.81
CA MET A 61 -8.81 10.91 -2.43
C MET A 61 -9.11 10.91 -0.91
N LEU A 62 -8.08 11.05 -0.06
CA LEU A 62 -8.24 11.15 1.39
C LEU A 62 -9.00 12.43 1.79
N LYS A 63 -8.69 13.57 1.14
CA LYS A 63 -9.35 14.85 1.37
C LYS A 63 -10.82 14.82 0.93
N GLU A 64 -11.12 14.27 -0.23
CA GLU A 64 -12.48 14.12 -0.74
C GLU A 64 -13.36 13.32 0.23
N ARG A 65 -12.79 12.27 0.83
CA ARG A 65 -13.46 11.46 1.85
C ARG A 65 -13.40 12.04 3.26
N LYS A 66 -12.73 13.19 3.45
CA LYS A 66 -12.57 13.89 4.73
C LYS A 66 -11.89 13.02 5.81
N LEU A 67 -11.03 12.09 5.41
CA LEU A 67 -10.31 11.19 6.32
C LEU A 67 -9.19 11.96 7.03
N LYS A 68 -9.00 11.68 8.32
CA LYS A 68 -8.07 12.44 9.19
C LYS A 68 -6.88 11.62 9.68
N LYS A 69 -6.92 10.30 9.52
CA LYS A 69 -5.80 9.41 9.84
C LYS A 69 -5.60 8.39 8.72
N ALA A 70 -4.34 8.11 8.40
CA ALA A 70 -3.94 7.11 7.41
C ALA A 70 -2.80 6.23 7.94
N TYR A 71 -2.98 4.92 7.83
CA TYR A 71 -1.90 3.95 8.03
C TYR A 71 -1.13 3.78 6.73
N LEU A 72 0.19 3.89 6.78
CA LEU A 72 1.08 3.71 5.64
C LEU A 72 1.69 2.32 5.69
N VAL A 73 1.42 1.50 4.68
CA VAL A 73 1.78 0.07 4.68
C VAL A 73 2.51 -0.30 3.40
N PRO A 74 3.72 -0.88 3.45
CA PRO A 74 4.42 -1.34 2.26
C PRO A 74 3.63 -2.41 1.52
N PHE A 75 3.52 -2.26 0.21
CA PHE A 75 3.01 -3.29 -0.71
C PHE A 75 4.14 -3.80 -1.61
N MET A 76 5.26 -4.11 -0.97
CA MET A 76 6.48 -4.71 -1.52
C MET A 76 6.88 -5.89 -0.63
N SER A 77 7.65 -6.84 -1.15
CA SER A 77 8.00 -8.08 -0.43
C SER A 77 8.69 -7.79 0.92
N VAL A 78 9.57 -6.80 0.95
CA VAL A 78 10.31 -6.37 2.15
C VAL A 78 10.06 -4.89 2.43
N ALA A 79 10.06 -4.50 3.71
CA ALA A 79 10.09 -3.11 4.13
C ALA A 79 11.52 -2.53 4.02
N GLY A 80 11.98 -2.37 2.77
CA GLY A 80 13.32 -1.90 2.41
C GLY A 80 13.46 -0.38 2.41
N ASP A 81 14.32 0.12 1.52
CA ASP A 81 14.70 1.54 1.45
C ASP A 81 13.49 2.46 1.25
N HIS A 82 12.67 2.19 0.23
CA HIS A 82 11.45 2.93 -0.04
C HIS A 82 10.52 3.02 1.18
N ALA A 83 10.27 1.90 1.85
CA ALA A 83 9.41 1.88 3.03
C ALA A 83 9.98 2.71 4.20
N ARG A 84 11.31 2.77 4.34
CA ARG A 84 11.98 3.46 5.45
C ARG A 84 12.19 4.94 5.20
N ASN A 85 12.49 5.32 3.95
CA ASN A 85 12.85 6.68 3.59
C ASN A 85 11.67 7.40 2.91
N ASP A 86 11.19 6.89 1.77
CA ASP A 86 10.15 7.57 1.01
C ASP A 86 8.78 7.50 1.70
N MET A 87 8.47 6.42 2.43
CA MET A 87 7.20 6.32 3.13
C MET A 87 7.24 6.97 4.52
N ALA A 88 8.27 6.62 5.30
CA ALA A 88 8.34 6.87 6.73
C ALA A 88 9.58 7.67 7.17
N GLY A 89 10.40 8.15 6.22
CA GLY A 89 11.60 8.92 6.51
C GLY A 89 11.29 10.32 7.00
N ASP A 90 12.29 11.03 7.51
CA ASP A 90 12.11 12.38 8.07
C ASP A 90 12.13 13.50 7.02
N GLU A 91 12.44 13.15 5.77
CA GLU A 91 12.52 14.09 4.66
C GLU A 91 11.16 14.67 4.27
N ALA A 92 11.18 15.89 3.75
CA ALA A 92 9.99 16.70 3.51
C ALA A 92 8.99 16.10 2.49
N ASP A 93 9.50 15.26 1.59
CA ASP A 93 8.81 14.56 0.51
C ASP A 93 8.39 13.13 0.90
N SER A 94 8.78 12.64 2.08
CA SER A 94 8.27 11.37 2.59
C SER A 94 6.75 11.40 2.72
N TRP A 95 6.10 10.26 2.48
CA TRP A 95 4.63 10.17 2.48
C TRP A 95 4.05 10.58 3.82
N LYS A 96 4.70 10.21 4.93
CA LYS A 96 4.27 10.63 6.28
C LYS A 96 4.22 12.15 6.41
N ASN A 97 5.20 12.86 5.82
CA ASN A 97 5.31 14.31 5.91
C ASN A 97 4.42 15.02 4.89
N VAL A 98 4.26 14.48 3.68
CA VAL A 98 3.32 14.98 2.66
C VAL A 98 1.90 14.96 3.21
N LEU A 99 1.45 13.83 3.75
CA LEU A 99 0.11 13.72 4.35
C LEU A 99 -0.01 14.52 5.66
N GLY A 100 1.04 14.51 6.49
CA GLY A 100 1.10 15.26 7.75
C GLY A 100 0.93 16.77 7.55
N LYS A 101 1.61 17.35 6.56
CA LYS A 101 1.46 18.78 6.17
C LYS A 101 0.04 19.13 5.74
N ALA A 102 -0.72 18.17 5.23
CA ALA A 102 -2.12 18.34 4.87
C ALA A 102 -3.10 18.09 6.04
N GLY A 103 -2.59 17.90 7.26
CA GLY A 103 -3.40 17.68 8.46
C GLY A 103 -3.94 16.25 8.60
N ILE A 104 -3.33 15.28 7.93
CA ILE A 104 -3.66 13.85 8.07
C ILE A 104 -2.65 13.24 9.03
N GLN A 105 -3.12 12.68 10.14
CA GLN A 105 -2.28 11.91 11.05
C GLN A 105 -1.81 10.63 10.36
N THR A 106 -0.53 10.33 10.43
CA THR A 106 0.06 9.14 9.79
C THR A 106 0.60 8.15 10.81
N GLU A 107 0.52 6.87 10.48
CA GLU A 107 1.11 5.78 11.26
C GLU A 107 1.72 4.76 10.29
N ALA A 108 3.04 4.59 10.33
CA ALA A 108 3.75 3.69 9.42
C ALA A 108 3.83 2.27 10.00
N ILE A 109 3.47 1.26 9.21
CA ILE A 109 3.61 -0.15 9.54
C ILE A 109 4.71 -0.74 8.67
N LEU A 110 5.95 -0.76 9.19
CA LEU A 110 7.14 -1.20 8.45
C LEU A 110 7.26 -2.73 8.37
N LYS A 111 6.25 -3.37 7.76
CA LYS A 111 6.17 -4.81 7.56
C LYS A 111 5.93 -5.11 6.07
N GLY A 112 6.85 -5.84 5.45
CA GLY A 112 6.75 -6.26 4.05
C GLY A 112 5.72 -7.36 3.83
N THR A 113 5.28 -7.55 2.58
CA THR A 113 4.26 -8.57 2.26
C THR A 113 4.75 -9.99 2.50
N ALA A 114 6.06 -10.25 2.43
CA ALA A 114 6.65 -11.57 2.71
C ALA A 114 6.63 -11.97 4.20
N GLU A 115 6.24 -11.06 5.08
CA GLU A 115 6.10 -11.34 6.50
C GLU A 115 4.64 -11.74 6.89
N TYR A 116 3.77 -11.93 5.90
CA TYR A 116 2.39 -12.41 6.10
C TYR A 116 2.18 -13.75 5.40
N ASP A 117 1.86 -14.80 6.17
CA ASP A 117 1.72 -16.17 5.65
C ASP A 117 0.73 -16.27 4.48
N ASN A 118 -0.40 -15.56 4.55
CA ASN A 118 -1.41 -15.55 3.49
C ASN A 118 -0.95 -14.89 2.18
N MET A 119 0.05 -14.01 2.23
CA MET A 119 0.67 -13.42 1.04
C MET A 119 1.74 -14.36 0.50
N VAL A 120 2.54 -14.97 1.38
CA VAL A 120 3.55 -15.96 1.01
C VAL A 120 2.92 -17.17 0.32
N GLU A 121 1.76 -17.62 0.80
CA GLU A 121 1.05 -18.76 0.23
C GLU A 121 0.66 -18.53 -1.24
N ILE A 122 0.35 -17.29 -1.64
CA ILE A 122 0.07 -16.96 -3.05
C ILE A 122 1.29 -17.25 -3.93
N TRP A 123 2.50 -16.85 -3.48
CA TRP A 123 3.72 -17.15 -4.22
C TRP A 123 4.06 -18.65 -4.22
N LEU A 124 3.80 -19.35 -3.12
CA LEU A 124 3.95 -20.80 -3.05
C LEU A 124 2.99 -21.51 -4.01
N ASP A 125 1.76 -21.04 -4.15
CA ASP A 125 0.81 -21.57 -5.12
C ASP A 125 1.26 -21.34 -6.56
N HIS A 126 1.80 -20.15 -6.87
CA HIS A 126 2.40 -19.90 -8.18
C HIS A 126 3.57 -20.85 -8.46
N LEU A 127 4.44 -21.07 -7.47
CA LEU A 127 5.55 -22.02 -7.58
C LEU A 127 5.05 -23.45 -7.82
N ARG A 128 4.09 -23.92 -7.02
CA ARG A 128 3.48 -25.25 -7.18
C ARG A 128 2.85 -25.41 -8.55
N ALA A 129 2.17 -24.39 -9.06
CA ALA A 129 1.56 -24.42 -10.39
C ALA A 129 2.61 -24.61 -11.49
N VAL A 130 3.75 -23.92 -11.41
CA VAL A 130 4.87 -24.12 -12.35
C VAL A 130 5.47 -25.52 -12.18
N MET A 131 5.71 -25.99 -10.96
CA MET A 131 6.32 -27.30 -10.70
C MET A 131 5.50 -28.48 -11.25
N LYS A 132 4.17 -28.36 -11.31
CA LYS A 132 3.29 -29.38 -11.93
C LYS A 132 3.56 -29.63 -13.41
N HIS A 133 4.20 -28.69 -14.12
CA HIS A 133 4.57 -28.89 -15.52
C HIS A 133 5.71 -29.90 -15.71
N PHE A 134 6.41 -30.26 -14.63
CA PHE A 134 7.54 -31.19 -14.63
C PHE A 134 7.21 -32.56 -14.01
N GLN A 135 5.93 -32.81 -13.70
CA GLN A 135 5.42 -34.10 -13.20
C GLN A 135 4.73 -34.86 -14.33
#